data_AF-A0A8S9ZP92-F1
#
_entry.id   AF-A0A8S9ZP92-F1
#
_cell.length_a   1.000
_cell.length_b   1.000
_cell.length_c   1.000
_cell.angle_alpha   90.00
_cell.angle_beta   90.00
_cell.angle_gamma   90.00
#
_symmetry.space_group_name_H-M   'P 1'
#
loop_
_entity.id
_entity.type
_entity.pdbx_description
1 polymer ?
#
loop_
_entity_poly.entity_id
_entity_poly.type
_entity_poly.pdbx_seq_one_letter_code
_entity_poly.pdbx_strand_id
1 'polypeptide(L)'
;MKCYNCNNFGHMARYCPDKRPPSSLGSSASQVDRTLVPVKLNMGVSSLDGQNIPATPQVLLDAAVYRYNRKEGLLSSENSWLCASLMLKNFMYQYNFDTKSHRIKSAIEEYLVFSLADRKFAQRLDDSWDILERSHQNSYDDRCSLYRVNKFLITAAEFCNCLYKIYSEQLFKPNDFLQWLSDDLAYEIAQRRDGRWKRVSEWREIDRKKNWNSSN
;
A
#
# COMPACT_ATOMS: atom_id res chain seq x y z
N MET A 1 0.28 -17.63 29.53
CA MET A 1 0.48 -17.60 28.06
C MET A 1 -0.86 -17.34 27.38
N LYS A 2 -0.97 -16.26 26.59
CA LYS A 2 -2.18 -15.87 25.87
C LYS A 2 -2.08 -16.30 24.40
N CYS A 3 -3.11 -16.95 23.88
CA CYS A 3 -3.17 -17.39 22.49
C CYS A 3 -3.55 -16.20 21.59
N TYR A 4 -2.71 -15.87 20.61
CA TYR A 4 -2.99 -14.75 19.69
C TYR A 4 -4.00 -15.08 18.58
N ASN A 5 -4.47 -16.34 18.48
CA ASN A 5 -5.51 -16.72 17.52
C ASN A 5 -6.93 -16.50 18.07
N CYS A 6 -7.16 -16.82 19.36
CA CYS A 6 -8.49 -16.72 19.99
C CYS A 6 -8.54 -15.85 21.25
N ASN A 7 -7.42 -15.24 21.64
CA ASN A 7 -7.27 -14.40 22.84
C ASN A 7 -7.52 -15.08 24.21
N ASN A 8 -7.72 -16.40 24.25
CA ASN A 8 -7.83 -17.18 25.50
C ASN A 8 -6.45 -17.56 26.08
N PHE A 9 -6.41 -17.89 27.37
CA PHE A 9 -5.21 -18.33 28.07
C PHE A 9 -5.10 -19.86 28.12
N GLY A 10 -3.87 -20.37 28.24
CA GLY A 10 -3.59 -21.79 28.48
C GLY A 10 -2.94 -22.55 27.32
N HIS A 11 -2.78 -21.94 26.14
CA HIS A 11 -2.10 -22.56 24.98
C HIS A 11 -1.41 -21.52 24.06
N MET A 12 -0.45 -21.95 23.24
CA MET A 12 0.10 -21.13 22.14
C MET A 12 -0.77 -21.21 20.90
N ALA A 13 -0.73 -20.18 20.03
CA ALA A 13 -1.50 -20.15 18.78
C ALA A 13 -1.34 -21.40 17.90
N ARG A 14 -0.13 -21.97 17.83
CA ARG A 14 0.16 -23.23 17.11
C ARG A 14 -0.51 -24.48 17.68
N TYR A 15 -1.05 -24.41 18.90
CA TYR A 15 -1.78 -25.48 19.58
C TYR A 15 -3.23 -25.07 19.88
N CYS A 16 -3.74 -24.03 19.22
CA CYS A 16 -5.13 -23.60 19.39
C CYS A 16 -6.09 -24.69 18.91
N PRO A 17 -7.07 -25.12 19.73
CA PRO A 17 -8.04 -26.13 19.33
C PRO A 17 -8.97 -25.62 18.21
N ASP A 18 -9.17 -24.29 18.12
CA ASP A 18 -9.95 -23.62 17.07
C ASP A 18 -9.14 -23.34 15.79
N LYS A 19 -8.24 -24.25 15.41
CA LYS A 19 -7.48 -24.12 14.15
C LYS A 19 -8.44 -24.12 12.96
N ARG A 20 -8.76 -22.94 12.42
CA ARG A 20 -9.42 -22.84 11.12
C ARG A 20 -8.47 -23.37 10.02
N PRO A 21 -8.97 -24.18 9.08
CA PRO A 21 -8.16 -24.68 7.97
C PRO A 21 -7.64 -23.54 7.08
N PRO A 22 -6.50 -23.72 6.38
CA PRO A 22 -5.88 -22.69 5.58
C PRO A 22 -6.58 -22.58 4.21
N SER A 23 -7.79 -22.02 4.18
CA SER A 23 -8.46 -21.64 2.91
C SER A 23 -9.69 -20.77 3.14
N SER A 24 -9.45 -19.51 3.54
CA SER A 24 -10.19 -18.33 3.06
C SER A 24 -9.65 -17.13 3.80
N LEU A 25 -8.86 -16.31 3.08
CA LEU A 25 -8.52 -14.95 3.46
C LEU A 25 -9.79 -14.09 3.48
N GLY A 26 -10.65 -14.32 4.46
CA GLY A 26 -11.68 -13.40 4.92
C GLY A 26 -11.18 -12.82 6.23
N SER A 27 -10.14 -11.99 6.17
CA SER A 27 -9.78 -11.15 7.29
C SER A 27 -11.01 -10.33 7.68
N SER A 28 -11.32 -10.29 8.96
CA SER A 28 -12.15 -9.27 9.60
C SER A 28 -11.50 -7.89 9.41
N ALA A 29 -11.42 -7.42 8.16
CA ALA A 29 -11.04 -6.08 7.82
C ALA A 29 -12.27 -5.23 8.06
N SER A 30 -12.12 -4.14 8.82
CA SER A 30 -12.88 -2.94 8.49
C SER A 30 -12.88 -2.79 6.97
N GLN A 31 -14.06 -2.63 6.36
CA GLN A 31 -14.22 -2.58 4.91
C GLN A 31 -13.15 -1.63 4.35
N VAL A 32 -12.19 -2.10 3.55
CA VAL A 32 -11.18 -1.20 2.97
C VAL A 32 -11.79 -0.65 1.69
N ASP A 33 -12.01 0.67 1.65
CA ASP A 33 -12.46 1.33 0.43
C ASP A 33 -11.29 1.38 -0.56
N ARG A 34 -11.49 0.76 -1.72
CA ARG A 34 -10.50 0.67 -2.79
C ARG A 34 -10.66 1.77 -3.84
N THR A 35 -11.62 2.66 -3.65
CA THR A 35 -11.85 3.80 -4.55
C THR A 35 -10.62 4.69 -4.56
N LEU A 36 -10.19 5.09 -5.76
CA LEU A 36 -9.06 5.98 -5.94
C LEU A 36 -9.56 7.42 -6.10
N VAL A 37 -9.41 8.23 -5.06
CA VAL A 37 -9.80 9.64 -5.02
C VAL A 37 -8.64 10.49 -4.50
N PRO A 38 -8.53 11.77 -4.89
CA PRO A 38 -7.50 12.64 -4.35
C PRO A 38 -7.70 12.88 -2.85
N VAL A 39 -6.62 13.15 -2.14
CA VAL A 39 -6.64 13.50 -0.71
C VAL A 39 -6.44 15.00 -0.51
N LYS A 40 -6.99 15.52 0.57
CA LYS A 40 -6.86 16.92 0.99
C LYS A 40 -6.21 16.97 2.36
N LEU A 41 -5.06 17.63 2.45
CA LEU A 41 -4.42 17.92 3.73
C LEU A 41 -5.23 19.00 4.47
N ASN A 42 -5.84 18.63 5.59
CA ASN A 42 -6.53 19.56 6.47
C ASN A 42 -5.81 19.61 7.83
N MET A 43 -5.01 20.65 8.08
CA MET A 43 -4.29 20.79 9.36
C MET A 43 -5.21 21.08 10.56
N GLY A 44 -6.48 21.42 10.32
CA GLY A 44 -7.47 21.73 11.35
C GLY A 44 -8.17 20.52 11.98
N VAL A 45 -7.76 19.28 11.66
CA VAL A 45 -8.39 18.08 12.22
C VAL A 45 -8.15 18.01 13.75
N SER A 46 -9.25 18.06 14.50
CA SER A 46 -9.27 18.09 15.96
C SER A 46 -9.99 16.90 16.62
N SER A 47 -10.71 16.12 15.82
CA SER A 47 -11.35 14.86 16.24
C SER A 47 -11.35 13.88 15.07
N LEU A 48 -11.44 12.58 15.40
CA LEU A 48 -11.67 11.53 14.42
C LEU A 48 -13.10 11.03 14.62
N ASP A 49 -13.88 10.96 13.55
CA ASP A 49 -15.23 10.44 13.62
C ASP A 49 -15.19 8.98 14.09
N GLY A 50 -15.65 8.75 15.31
CA GLY A 50 -15.64 7.44 15.94
C GLY A 50 -16.83 6.61 15.49
N GLN A 51 -16.64 5.73 14.50
CA GLN A 51 -17.28 4.40 14.35
C GLN A 51 -17.13 3.85 12.92
N ASN A 52 -16.66 2.60 12.78
CA ASN A 52 -16.80 1.74 11.58
C ASN A 52 -16.56 2.38 10.20
N ILE A 53 -15.71 3.41 10.12
CA ILE A 53 -15.37 4.03 8.83
C ILE A 53 -14.39 3.11 8.10
N PRO A 54 -14.67 2.80 6.81
CA PRO A 54 -13.70 2.15 5.94
C PRO A 54 -12.33 2.83 6.02
N ALA A 55 -11.26 2.05 6.10
CA ALA A 55 -9.92 2.64 6.01
C ALA A 55 -9.74 3.21 4.59
N THR A 56 -9.65 4.53 4.49
CA THR A 56 -9.34 5.26 3.24
C THR A 56 -8.03 6.03 3.41
N PRO A 57 -7.33 6.37 2.30
CA PRO A 57 -6.16 7.25 2.39
C PRO A 57 -6.47 8.57 3.11
N GLN A 58 -7.64 9.18 2.86
CA GLN A 58 -8.05 10.41 3.54
C GLN A 58 -8.20 10.22 5.05
N VAL A 59 -8.86 9.15 5.50
CA VAL A 59 -9.03 8.87 6.94
C VAL A 59 -7.68 8.66 7.62
N LEU A 60 -6.73 8.00 6.94
CA LEU A 60 -5.38 7.82 7.46
C LEU A 60 -4.61 9.14 7.52
N LEU A 61 -4.77 10.02 6.52
CA LEU A 61 -4.18 11.37 6.53
C LEU A 61 -4.77 12.23 7.65
N ASP A 62 -6.09 12.23 7.84
CA ASP A 62 -6.76 12.95 8.93
C ASP A 62 -6.32 12.42 10.29
N ALA A 63 -6.18 11.10 10.43
CA ALA A 63 -5.62 10.48 11.63
C ALA A 63 -4.15 10.87 11.85
N ALA A 64 -3.37 11.06 10.79
CA ALA A 64 -2.00 11.56 10.90
C ALA A 64 -1.96 13.00 11.43
N VAL A 65 -2.83 13.87 10.92
CA VAL A 65 -2.94 15.27 11.38
C VAL A 65 -3.44 15.34 12.83
N TYR A 66 -4.49 14.58 13.17
CA TYR A 66 -5.03 14.55 14.53
C TYR A 66 -3.93 14.24 15.56
N ARG A 67 -3.09 13.24 15.25
CA ARG A 67 -1.95 12.84 16.10
C ARG A 67 -0.84 13.88 16.13
N TYR A 68 -0.54 14.50 14.98
CA TYR A 68 0.40 15.61 14.90
C TYR A 68 0.01 16.76 15.83
N ASN A 69 -1.27 17.15 15.82
CA ASN A 69 -1.81 18.21 16.67
C ASN A 69 -1.68 17.88 18.17
N ARG A 70 -1.73 16.59 18.52
CA ARG A 70 -1.50 16.07 19.89
C ARG A 70 -0.03 15.84 20.25
N LYS A 71 0.91 16.20 19.36
CA LYS A 71 2.35 15.98 19.51
C LYS A 71 2.74 14.49 19.55
N GLU A 72 1.89 13.62 19.03
CA GLU A 72 2.13 12.18 18.88
C GLU A 72 2.90 11.92 17.57
N GLY A 73 4.12 12.47 17.46
CA GLY A 73 4.90 12.50 16.22
C GLY A 73 5.13 11.12 15.60
N LEU A 74 5.42 10.11 16.43
CA LEU A 74 5.58 8.72 16.02
C LEU A 74 4.33 8.18 15.31
N LEU A 75 3.18 8.25 15.97
CA LEU A 75 1.93 7.71 15.44
C LEU A 75 1.44 8.53 14.23
N SER A 76 1.74 9.83 14.18
CA SER A 76 1.49 10.69 13.02
C SER A 76 2.33 10.28 11.80
N SER A 77 3.61 9.96 12.02
CA SER A 77 4.53 9.48 10.99
C SER A 77 4.05 8.15 10.39
N GLU A 78 3.66 7.20 11.26
CA GLU A 78 3.15 5.90 10.83
C GLU A 78 1.85 6.04 10.02
N ASN A 79 0.91 6.88 10.47
CA ASN A 79 -0.32 7.14 9.72
C ASN A 79 -0.06 7.83 8.36
N SER A 80 0.95 8.70 8.28
CA SER A 80 1.38 9.30 7.00
C SER A 80 1.86 8.24 6.00
N TRP A 81 2.68 7.29 6.45
CA TRP A 81 3.14 6.19 5.61
C TRP A 81 1.99 5.24 5.23
N LEU A 82 1.13 4.88 6.19
CA LEU A 82 -0.05 4.03 5.93
C LEU A 82 -0.98 4.66 4.89
N CYS A 83 -1.18 5.98 4.93
CA CYS A 83 -1.95 6.72 3.93
C CYS A 83 -1.39 6.50 2.51
N ALA A 84 -0.09 6.75 2.33
CA ALA A 84 0.58 6.58 1.03
C ALA A 84 0.60 5.12 0.56
N SER A 85 0.89 4.18 1.48
CA SER A 85 0.92 2.74 1.24
C SER A 85 -0.45 2.21 0.80
N LEU A 86 -1.53 2.69 1.43
CA LEU A 86 -2.90 2.35 1.04
C LEU A 86 -3.28 2.97 -0.30
N MET A 87 -2.90 4.22 -0.57
CA MET A 87 -3.14 4.85 -1.87
C MET A 87 -2.46 4.08 -3.00
N LEU A 88 -1.20 3.67 -2.83
CA LEU A 88 -0.48 2.87 -3.81
C LEU A 88 -1.15 1.50 -4.02
N LYS A 89 -1.63 0.88 -2.95
CA LYS A 89 -2.38 -0.37 -3.05
C LYS A 89 -3.70 -0.19 -3.82
N ASN A 90 -4.46 0.86 -3.51
CA ASN A 90 -5.70 1.18 -4.20
C ASN A 90 -5.44 1.47 -5.69
N PHE A 91 -4.37 2.19 -5.99
CA PHE A 91 -3.92 2.47 -7.35
C PHE A 91 -3.67 1.17 -8.13
N MET A 92 -2.87 0.27 -7.58
CA MET A 92 -2.59 -1.03 -8.22
C MET A 92 -3.83 -1.90 -8.36
N TYR A 93 -4.74 -1.81 -7.40
CA TYR A 93 -5.99 -2.54 -7.45
C TYR A 93 -6.88 -2.13 -8.63
N GLN A 94 -6.85 -0.86 -9.05
CA GLN A 94 -7.55 -0.39 -10.26
C GLN A 94 -7.04 -1.11 -11.52
N TYR A 95 -5.79 -1.56 -11.51
CA TYR A 95 -5.16 -2.31 -12.60
C TYR A 95 -5.14 -3.83 -12.37
N ASN A 96 -6.01 -4.34 -11.48
CA ASN A 96 -6.12 -5.77 -11.16
C ASN A 96 -4.85 -6.38 -10.54
N PHE A 97 -4.07 -5.59 -9.81
CA PHE A 97 -2.94 -6.08 -9.03
C PHE A 97 -3.21 -5.99 -7.53
N ASP A 98 -2.70 -6.95 -6.76
CA ASP A 98 -2.72 -6.91 -5.30
C ASP A 98 -1.28 -6.98 -4.78
N THR A 99 -0.92 -5.96 -4.02
CA THR A 99 0.42 -5.75 -3.49
C THR A 99 0.37 -5.86 -1.97
N LYS A 100 1.09 -6.83 -1.43
CA LYS A 100 1.18 -7.07 0.02
C LYS A 100 2.57 -6.82 0.57
N SER A 101 3.59 -7.02 -0.25
CA SER A 101 4.99 -6.81 0.13
C SER A 101 5.34 -5.32 0.18
N HIS A 102 6.36 -5.00 0.97
CA HIS A 102 7.01 -3.69 0.93
C HIS A 102 7.89 -3.56 -0.32
N ARG A 103 8.65 -4.60 -0.66
CA ARG A 103 9.58 -4.62 -1.81
C ARG A 103 8.86 -4.31 -3.12
N ILE A 104 7.67 -4.89 -3.32
CA ILE A 104 6.89 -4.64 -4.52
C ILE A 104 6.40 -3.19 -4.60
N LYS A 105 6.12 -2.52 -3.47
CA LYS A 105 5.68 -1.12 -3.47
C LYS A 105 6.79 -0.21 -3.98
N SER A 106 8.01 -0.41 -3.50
CA SER A 106 9.20 0.27 -4.00
C SER A 106 9.43 -0.01 -5.48
N ALA A 107 9.27 -1.27 -5.93
CA ALA A 107 9.44 -1.61 -7.34
C ALA A 107 8.38 -0.98 -8.27
N ILE A 108 7.14 -0.83 -7.79
CA ILE A 108 6.09 -0.13 -8.55
C ILE A 108 6.44 1.34 -8.70
N GLU A 109 6.87 1.96 -7.61
CA GLU A 109 7.26 3.36 -7.60
C GLU A 109 8.47 3.59 -8.54
N GLU A 110 9.50 2.75 -8.46
CA GLU A 110 10.67 2.79 -9.35
C GLU A 110 10.25 2.67 -10.83
N TYR A 111 9.33 1.75 -11.14
CA TYR A 111 8.77 1.63 -12.48
C TYR A 111 8.03 2.90 -12.92
N LEU A 112 7.23 3.51 -12.05
CA LEU A 112 6.52 4.76 -12.36
C LEU A 112 7.52 5.88 -12.66
N VAL A 113 8.54 6.07 -11.84
CA VAL A 113 9.59 7.07 -12.06
C VAL A 113 10.31 6.83 -13.38
N PHE A 114 10.67 5.58 -13.66
CA PHE A 114 11.34 5.19 -14.90
C PHE A 114 10.47 5.48 -16.14
N SER A 115 9.19 5.12 -16.09
CA SER A 115 8.27 5.12 -17.24
C SER A 115 7.61 6.48 -17.54
N LEU A 116 7.55 7.39 -16.57
CA LEU A 116 6.95 8.71 -16.75
C LEU A 116 7.79 9.62 -17.65
N ALA A 117 7.13 10.25 -18.63
CA ALA A 117 7.78 11.18 -19.57
C ALA A 117 8.15 12.52 -18.93
N ASP A 118 7.29 13.07 -18.07
CA ASP A 118 7.58 14.29 -17.32
C ASP A 118 8.55 13.97 -16.17
N ARG A 119 9.83 14.27 -16.39
CA ARG A 119 10.90 13.98 -15.41
C ARG A 119 10.82 14.83 -14.15
N LYS A 120 10.24 16.03 -14.20
CA LYS A 120 10.03 16.84 -12.99
C LYS A 120 8.92 16.22 -12.14
N PHE A 121 7.86 15.75 -12.79
CA PHE A 121 6.79 15.02 -12.10
C PHE A 121 7.28 13.68 -11.54
N ALA A 122 8.07 12.93 -12.30
CA ALA A 122 8.70 11.70 -11.83
C ALA A 122 9.60 11.93 -10.60
N GLN A 123 10.47 12.95 -10.62
CA GLN A 123 11.32 13.26 -9.47
C GLN A 123 10.51 13.65 -8.24
N ARG A 124 9.38 14.35 -8.41
CA ARG A 124 8.50 14.68 -7.28
C ARG A 124 7.85 13.42 -6.67
N LEU A 125 7.52 12.43 -7.49
CA LEU A 125 7.00 11.14 -7.00
C LEU A 125 8.08 10.41 -6.19
N ASP A 126 9.28 10.30 -6.75
CA ASP A 126 10.48 9.68 -6.17
C ASP A 126 10.85 10.30 -4.83
N ASP A 127 11.09 11.62 -4.81
CA ASP A 127 11.41 12.37 -3.59
C ASP A 127 10.36 12.15 -2.50
N SER A 128 9.08 12.10 -2.90
CA SER A 128 7.98 11.92 -1.96
C SER A 128 7.98 10.53 -1.34
N TRP A 129 8.16 9.50 -2.16
CA TRP A 129 8.26 8.12 -1.69
C TRP A 129 9.44 7.92 -0.75
N ASP A 130 10.63 8.43 -1.12
CA ASP A 130 11.84 8.39 -0.32
C ASP A 130 11.70 9.04 1.06
N ILE A 131 10.97 10.16 1.14
CA ILE A 131 10.67 10.83 2.41
C ILE A 131 9.73 9.97 3.27
N LEU A 132 8.72 9.35 2.68
CA LEU A 132 7.73 8.52 3.38
C LEU A 132 8.32 7.19 3.85
N GLU A 133 9.20 6.59 3.06
CA GLU A 133 9.97 5.41 3.45
C GLU A 133 10.82 5.68 4.69
N ARG A 134 11.50 6.83 4.70
CA ARG A 134 12.22 7.31 5.88
C ARG A 134 11.28 7.61 7.05
N SER A 135 10.04 8.05 6.81
CA SER A 135 9.08 8.31 7.90
C SER A 135 8.65 7.03 8.61
N HIS A 136 8.55 5.92 7.87
CA HIS A 136 8.29 4.59 8.43
C HIS A 136 9.51 4.01 9.16
N GLN A 137 10.72 4.18 8.63
CA GLN A 137 11.94 3.71 9.32
C GLN A 137 12.25 4.51 10.60
N ASN A 138 11.95 5.81 10.60
CA ASN A 138 12.15 6.69 11.76
C ASN A 138 11.03 6.58 12.81
N SER A 139 10.02 5.72 12.60
CA SER A 139 9.00 5.41 13.61
C SER A 139 9.57 4.65 14.83
N TYR A 140 10.89 4.47 14.89
CA TYR A 140 11.57 3.86 16.04
C TYR A 140 12.59 4.81 16.69
N ASP A 141 12.70 6.05 16.20
CA ASP A 141 13.57 7.09 16.77
C ASP A 141 12.73 8.17 17.47
N ASP A 142 12.81 8.21 18.81
CA ASP A 142 12.12 9.17 19.69
C ASP A 142 12.49 10.64 19.40
N ARG A 143 13.46 10.90 18.50
CA ARG A 143 13.93 12.24 18.13
C ARG A 143 13.29 12.81 16.86
N CYS A 144 12.25 12.18 16.31
CA CYS A 144 11.55 12.74 15.15
C CYS A 144 10.88 14.09 15.49
N SER A 145 11.50 15.20 15.08
CA SER A 145 10.99 16.54 15.38
C SER A 145 9.66 16.80 14.69
N LEU A 146 8.80 17.62 15.31
CA LEU A 146 7.51 18.03 14.74
C LEU A 146 7.65 18.67 13.35
N TYR A 147 8.79 19.32 13.08
CA TYR A 147 9.11 19.83 11.75
C TYR A 147 9.19 18.71 10.71
N ARG A 148 9.87 17.59 11.02
CA ARG A 148 9.93 16.41 10.14
C ARG A 148 8.56 15.78 9.94
N VAL A 149 7.79 15.64 11.02
CA VAL A 149 6.42 15.09 10.94
C VAL A 149 5.52 15.94 10.06
N ASN A 150 5.60 17.28 10.17
CA ASN A 150 4.85 18.17 9.28
C ASN A 150 5.23 17.97 7.80
N LYS A 151 6.52 17.78 7.52
CA LYS A 151 6.98 17.43 6.17
C LYS A 151 6.39 16.11 5.70
N PHE A 152 6.32 15.08 6.55
CA PHE A 152 5.69 13.80 6.19
C PHE A 152 4.21 13.93 5.83
N LEU A 153 3.45 14.77 6.55
CA LEU A 153 2.03 15.01 6.25
C LEU A 153 1.84 15.65 4.86
N ILE A 154 2.64 16.67 4.55
CA ILE A 154 2.60 17.35 3.25
C ILE A 154 2.97 16.35 2.15
N THR A 155 4.06 15.63 2.33
CA THR A 155 4.56 14.66 1.37
C THR A 155 3.58 13.49 1.15
N ALA A 156 2.91 13.00 2.20
CA ALA A 156 1.88 11.96 2.06
C ALA A 156 0.74 12.42 1.15
N ALA A 157 0.26 13.65 1.35
CA ALA A 157 -0.79 14.22 0.51
C ALA A 157 -0.32 14.42 -0.95
N GLU A 158 0.90 14.93 -1.14
CA GLU A 158 1.49 15.11 -2.47
C GLU A 158 1.65 13.79 -3.22
N PHE A 159 2.25 12.77 -2.58
CA PHE A 159 2.42 11.44 -3.17
C PHE A 159 1.08 10.82 -3.58
N CYS A 160 0.09 10.88 -2.69
CA CYS A 160 -1.24 10.35 -2.97
C CYS A 160 -1.89 11.01 -4.19
N ASN A 161 -1.76 12.34 -4.29
CA ASN A 161 -2.30 13.10 -5.41
C ASN A 161 -1.50 12.89 -6.70
N CYS A 162 -0.20 12.58 -6.62
CA CYS A 162 0.58 12.17 -7.78
C CYS A 162 0.07 10.81 -8.33
N LEU A 163 -0.15 9.82 -7.47
CA LEU A 163 -0.73 8.53 -7.89
C LEU A 163 -2.12 8.69 -8.49
N TYR A 164 -2.97 9.54 -7.89
CA TYR A 164 -4.27 9.87 -8.47
C TYR A 164 -4.15 10.52 -9.85
N LYS A 165 -3.19 11.44 -10.04
CA LYS A 165 -2.92 12.06 -11.34
C LYS A 165 -2.49 11.00 -12.37
N ILE A 166 -1.56 10.12 -12.03
CA ILE A 166 -1.10 9.02 -12.90
C ILE A 166 -2.28 8.15 -13.35
N TYR A 167 -3.18 7.82 -12.42
CA TYR A 167 -4.38 7.04 -12.72
C TYR A 167 -5.36 7.81 -13.61
N SER A 168 -5.74 9.03 -13.22
CA SER A 168 -6.74 9.83 -13.94
C SER A 168 -6.31 10.19 -15.35
N GLU A 169 -5.00 10.37 -15.58
CA GLU A 169 -4.41 10.63 -16.89
C GLU A 169 -3.97 9.35 -17.63
N GLN A 170 -4.24 8.15 -17.08
CA GLN A 170 -3.90 6.85 -17.67
C GLN A 170 -2.41 6.71 -18.06
N LEU A 171 -1.51 7.22 -17.23
CA LEU A 171 -0.08 7.24 -17.49
C LEU A 171 0.60 5.89 -17.17
N PHE A 172 -0.06 5.02 -16.41
CA PHE A 172 0.46 3.70 -16.05
C PHE A 172 0.17 2.65 -17.11
N LYS A 173 1.21 1.92 -17.53
CA LYS A 173 1.11 0.86 -18.55
C LYS A 173 1.28 -0.52 -17.90
N PRO A 174 0.19 -1.23 -17.56
CA PRO A 174 0.27 -2.46 -16.77
C PRO A 174 1.01 -3.60 -17.48
N ASN A 175 0.96 -3.67 -18.80
CA ASN A 175 1.69 -4.69 -19.58
C ASN A 175 3.19 -4.42 -19.59
N ASP A 176 3.59 -3.16 -19.78
CA ASP A 176 5.00 -2.75 -19.73
C ASP A 176 5.57 -2.99 -18.32
N PHE A 177 4.79 -2.69 -17.28
CA PHE A 177 5.15 -3.02 -15.89
C PHE A 177 5.38 -4.53 -15.70
N LEU A 178 4.48 -5.37 -16.22
CA LEU A 178 4.62 -6.82 -16.15
C LEU A 178 5.86 -7.36 -16.90
N GLN A 179 6.29 -6.70 -17.97
CA GLN A 179 7.51 -7.06 -18.69
C GLN A 179 8.77 -6.58 -17.96
N TRP A 180 8.70 -5.40 -17.34
CA TRP A 180 9.77 -4.81 -16.55
C TRP A 180 10.02 -5.60 -15.25
N LEU A 181 8.97 -6.17 -14.65
CA LEU A 181 9.04 -6.85 -13.37
C LEU A 181 9.98 -8.07 -13.39
N SER A 182 10.95 -8.10 -12.47
CA SER A 182 11.85 -9.24 -12.30
C SER A 182 11.10 -10.51 -11.87
N ASP A 183 11.69 -11.68 -12.15
CA ASP A 183 11.10 -12.96 -11.75
C ASP A 183 10.96 -13.11 -10.23
N ASP A 184 11.90 -12.58 -9.45
CA ASP A 184 11.84 -12.60 -7.98
C ASP A 184 10.61 -11.83 -7.47
N LEU A 185 10.39 -10.62 -8.00
CA LEU A 185 9.25 -9.79 -7.61
C LEU A 185 7.91 -10.33 -8.15
N ALA A 186 7.91 -11.08 -9.25
CA ALA A 186 6.72 -11.71 -9.80
C ALA A 186 6.07 -12.74 -8.86
N TYR A 187 6.81 -13.26 -7.86
CA TYR A 187 6.25 -14.11 -6.80
C TYR A 187 5.53 -13.33 -5.70
N GLU A 188 5.83 -12.04 -5.55
CA GLU A 188 5.32 -11.19 -4.46
C GLU A 188 4.08 -10.37 -4.84
N ILE A 189 3.71 -10.38 -6.12
CA ILE A 189 2.54 -9.67 -6.64
C ILE A 189 1.52 -10.64 -7.22
N ALA A 190 0.25 -10.42 -6.89
CA ALA A 190 -0.86 -11.14 -7.50
C ALA A 190 -1.52 -10.28 -8.58
N GLN A 191 -1.96 -10.94 -9.66
CA GLN A 191 -2.75 -10.32 -10.70
C GLN A 191 -4.07 -11.08 -10.87
N ARG A 192 -5.16 -10.34 -11.03
CA ARG A 192 -6.45 -10.90 -11.41
C ARG A 192 -6.54 -10.98 -12.93
N ARG A 193 -6.68 -12.20 -13.47
CA ARG A 193 -7.08 -12.46 -14.86
C ARG A 193 -8.20 -13.49 -14.85
N ASP A 194 -9.17 -13.35 -15.76
CA ASP A 194 -10.32 -14.26 -15.88
C ASP A 194 -11.06 -14.51 -14.55
N GLY A 195 -11.21 -13.45 -13.76
CA GLY A 195 -11.86 -13.49 -12.45
C GLY A 195 -11.03 -14.12 -11.32
N ARG A 196 -9.86 -14.70 -11.59
CA ARG A 196 -9.02 -15.42 -10.63
C ARG A 196 -7.78 -14.63 -10.25
N TRP A 197 -7.46 -14.61 -8.96
CA TRP A 197 -6.19 -14.08 -8.45
C TRP A 197 -5.14 -15.18 -8.45
N LYS A 198 -3.99 -14.92 -9.08
CA LYS A 198 -2.80 -15.78 -9.03
C LYS A 198 -1.55 -14.90 -8.95
N ARG A 199 -0.44 -15.47 -8.49
CA ARG A 199 0.86 -14.78 -8.58
C ARG A 199 1.21 -14.51 -10.05
N VAL A 200 1.92 -13.42 -10.32
CA VAL A 200 2.35 -13.11 -11.69
C VAL A 200 3.26 -14.21 -12.23
N SER A 201 4.11 -14.81 -11.40
CA SER A 201 4.93 -15.98 -11.78
C SER A 201 4.08 -17.18 -12.26
N GLU A 202 2.96 -17.48 -11.59
CA GLU A 202 2.03 -18.53 -12.03
C GLU A 202 1.39 -18.21 -13.39
N TRP A 203 1.04 -16.94 -13.63
CA TRP A 203 0.52 -16.53 -14.94
C TRP A 203 1.56 -16.71 -16.04
N ARG A 204 2.82 -16.33 -15.79
CA ARG A 204 3.93 -16.55 -16.74
C ARG A 204 4.12 -18.03 -17.06
N GLU A 205 3.93 -18.93 -16.11
CA GLU A 205 3.98 -20.39 -16.35
C GLU A 205 2.80 -20.89 -17.20
N ILE A 206 1.59 -20.42 -16.92
CA ILE A 206 0.39 -20.77 -17.70
C ILE A 206 0.54 -20.31 -19.15
N ASP A 207 1.00 -19.08 -19.36
CA ASP A 207 1.18 -18.50 -20.68
C ASP A 207 2.25 -19.27 -21.49
N ARG A 208 3.37 -19.66 -20.84
CA ARG A 208 4.40 -20.51 -21.46
C ARG A 208 3.84 -21.86 -21.91
N LYS A 209 3.03 -22.53 -21.08
CA LYS A 209 2.41 -23.83 -21.42
C LYS A 209 1.42 -23.72 -22.57
N LYS A 210 0.63 -22.64 -22.63
CA LYS A 210 -0.30 -22.39 -23.75
C LYS A 210 0.45 -22.20 -25.06
N ASN A 211 1.52 -21.41 -25.07
CA ASN A 211 2.32 -21.15 -26.27
C ASN A 211 3.03 -22.40 -26.79
N TRP A 212 3.47 -23.30 -25.89
CA TRP A 212 4.03 -24.60 -26.27
C TRP A 212 3.00 -25.49 -26.98
N ASN A 213 1.77 -25.52 -26.47
CA ASN A 213 0.69 -26.35 -27.05
C ASN A 213 0.10 -25.78 -28.34
N SER A 214 0.28 -24.49 -28.64
CA SER A 214 -0.15 -23.89 -29.91
C SER A 214 0.90 -23.96 -31.02
N SER A 215 2.12 -24.39 -30.68
CA SER A 215 3.25 -24.50 -31.62
C SER A 215 3.54 -25.95 -32.03
N ASN A 216 2.80 -26.92 -31.48
CA ASN A 216 2.81 -28.34 -31.81
C ASN A 216 1.45 -28.74 -32.40
#